data_AF-A0A117SHE6-F1
#
_entry.id   AF-A0A117SHE6-F1
#
_cell.length_a   1.000
_cell.length_b   1.000
_cell.length_c   1.000
_cell.angle_alpha   90.00
_cell.angle_beta   90.00
_cell.angle_gamma   90.00
#
_symmetry.space_group_name_H-M   'P 1'
#
loop_
_entity.id
_entity.type
_entity.pdbx_description
1 polymer ?
#
loop_
_entity_poly.entity_id
_entity_poly.type
_entity_poly.pdbx_seq_one_letter_code
_entity_poly.pdbx_strand_id
1 'polypeptide(L)'
;MYKNNYILIDIHATFNKPENAMPLTVKTDLLLPAGKKPLIISVDDLNYYKYMIPNGTVHKLILDEHGNIATFSLSPQGIPTTSRENEIVPILDQFVQDHEDFSLNGAKGILALTGYEGVLGYRTNELDSPNFAVEKNQAIIIIKRLKETGWSFASHGYGHLDARKISLAVLSKDTQRWLSEVAPFTGPTDVYIYPFGSSVLPGDPKFQYLLANGFKVLCSVGPSPYLKSGPYYLMMDRRHIDGMALHYQAALLKGFFESSEIIDEVRPILTYGD
;
A
#
# COMPACT_ATOMS: atom_id res chain seq x y z
N MET A 1 10.30 10.10 11.94
CA MET A 1 9.07 10.75 11.40
C MET A 1 8.27 11.52 12.45
N TYR A 2 7.69 10.88 13.48
CA TYR A 2 6.89 11.57 14.51
C TYR A 2 7.64 12.75 15.17
N LYS A 3 8.88 12.52 15.64
CA LYS A 3 9.78 13.58 16.17
C LYS A 3 10.03 14.74 15.21
N ASN A 4 9.87 14.51 13.90
CA ASN A 4 10.04 15.53 12.86
C ASN A 4 8.70 16.19 12.49
N ASN A 5 7.69 16.15 13.38
CA ASN A 5 6.38 16.77 13.25
C ASN A 5 5.55 16.28 12.05
N TYR A 6 5.72 15.05 11.59
CA TYR A 6 4.78 14.48 10.61
C TYR A 6 3.47 14.06 11.28
N ILE A 7 2.38 14.05 10.52
CA ILE A 7 1.06 13.52 10.89
C ILE A 7 0.52 12.69 9.72
N LEU A 8 0.02 11.49 10.02
CA LEU A 8 -0.62 10.63 9.05
C LEU A 8 -1.93 11.24 8.59
N ILE A 9 -2.15 11.23 7.29
CA ILE A 9 -3.43 11.59 6.66
C ILE A 9 -3.84 10.46 5.73
N ASP A 10 -5.15 10.28 5.57
CA ASP A 10 -5.67 9.44 4.49
C ASP A 10 -5.43 10.15 3.14
N ILE A 11 -5.07 9.40 2.09
CA ILE A 11 -4.81 9.97 0.76
C ILE A 11 -6.00 10.75 0.21
N HIS A 12 -7.23 10.35 0.53
CA HIS A 12 -8.46 11.04 0.12
C HIS A 12 -8.64 12.39 0.83
N ALA A 13 -7.83 12.71 1.85
CA ALA A 13 -7.79 14.06 2.42
C ALA A 13 -7.07 15.07 1.50
N THR A 14 -6.36 14.60 0.46
CA THR A 14 -5.58 15.46 -0.45
C THR A 14 -6.36 15.94 -1.67
N PHE A 15 -7.58 15.45 -1.88
CA PHE A 15 -8.42 15.85 -3.01
C PHE A 15 -9.90 15.84 -2.66
N ASN A 16 -10.67 16.67 -3.35
CA ASN A 16 -12.12 16.60 -3.32
C ASN A 16 -12.59 15.50 -4.27
N LYS A 17 -13.46 14.62 -3.79
CA LYS A 17 -14.11 13.63 -4.66
C LYS A 17 -14.92 14.34 -5.73
N PRO A 18 -14.97 13.81 -6.96
CA PRO A 18 -15.82 14.35 -7.99
C PRO A 18 -17.30 14.10 -7.62
N GLU A 19 -18.04 15.14 -7.26
CA GLU A 19 -19.50 15.10 -7.15
C GLU A 19 -20.13 15.59 -8.47
N ASN A 20 -21.15 14.90 -9.01
CA ASN A 20 -21.97 15.38 -10.13
C ASN A 20 -21.18 15.93 -11.35
N ALA A 21 -20.25 15.14 -11.88
CA ALA A 21 -19.37 15.50 -13.01
C ALA A 21 -18.39 16.67 -12.74
N MET A 22 -18.23 17.09 -11.48
CA MET A 22 -17.20 18.06 -11.11
C MET A 22 -15.79 17.46 -11.21
N PRO A 23 -14.79 18.30 -11.52
CA PRO A 23 -13.42 17.84 -11.63
C PRO A 23 -12.85 17.39 -10.28
N LEU A 24 -11.94 16.42 -10.32
CA LEU A 24 -11.10 16.09 -9.18
C LEU A 24 -10.15 17.26 -8.95
N THR A 25 -10.22 17.86 -7.76
CA THR A 25 -9.39 19.03 -7.40
C THR A 25 -8.51 18.69 -6.21
N VAL A 26 -7.24 19.10 -6.27
CA VAL A 26 -6.34 19.02 -5.12
C VAL A 26 -6.89 19.91 -4.02
N LYS A 27 -6.99 19.36 -2.81
CA LYS A 27 -7.45 20.08 -1.63
C LYS A 27 -6.33 20.98 -1.12
N THR A 28 -6.52 22.29 -1.21
CA THR A 28 -5.52 23.29 -0.76
C THR A 28 -5.74 23.74 0.69
N ASP A 29 -6.88 23.38 1.28
CA ASP A 29 -7.34 23.75 2.61
C ASP A 29 -7.25 22.58 3.62
N LEU A 30 -6.24 21.70 3.48
CA LEU A 30 -6.00 20.65 4.46
C LEU A 30 -5.63 21.27 5.82
N LEU A 31 -6.59 21.30 6.75
CA LEU A 31 -6.39 21.81 8.10
C LEU A 31 -5.66 20.77 8.96
N LEU A 32 -4.46 21.13 9.41
CA LEU A 32 -3.64 20.33 10.32
C LEU A 32 -3.38 21.11 11.62
N PRO A 33 -3.11 20.41 12.74
CA PRO A 33 -2.57 21.05 13.93
C PRO A 33 -1.31 21.86 13.61
N ALA A 34 -1.12 22.98 14.32
CA ALA A 34 -0.01 23.90 14.06
C ALA A 34 1.34 23.17 14.07
N GLY A 35 2.14 23.40 13.03
CA GLY A 35 3.48 22.81 12.88
C GLY A 35 3.54 21.36 12.38
N LYS A 36 2.39 20.67 12.24
CA LYS A 36 2.37 19.31 11.68
C LYS A 36 2.49 19.33 10.14
N LYS A 37 3.22 18.35 9.60
CA LYS A 37 3.43 18.11 8.16
C LYS A 37 2.68 16.86 7.72
N PRO A 38 1.88 16.89 6.64
CA PRO A 38 1.15 15.71 6.21
C PRO A 38 2.09 14.60 5.75
N LEU A 39 1.71 13.34 6.04
CA LEU A 39 2.38 12.13 5.63
C LEU A 39 1.33 11.11 5.17
N ILE A 40 1.56 10.50 4.01
CA ILE A 40 0.83 9.32 3.57
C ILE A 40 1.82 8.17 3.53
N ILE A 41 1.51 7.07 4.20
CA ILE A 41 2.25 5.82 4.09
C ILE A 41 1.48 4.90 3.16
N SER A 42 2.12 4.44 2.10
CA SER A 42 1.59 3.38 1.24
C SER A 42 2.45 2.14 1.38
N VAL A 43 1.83 0.97 1.44
CA VAL A 43 2.51 -0.33 1.50
C VAL A 43 2.09 -1.14 0.30
N ASP A 44 3.07 -1.56 -0.48
CA ASP A 44 2.86 -2.36 -1.68
C ASP A 44 2.98 -3.85 -1.31
N ASP A 45 2.19 -4.72 -1.93
CA ASP A 45 2.39 -6.19 -1.94
C ASP A 45 2.33 -6.92 -0.58
N LEU A 46 1.36 -6.58 0.27
CA LEU A 46 1.05 -7.39 1.48
C LEU A 46 0.29 -8.68 1.14
N ASN A 47 0.79 -9.44 0.17
CA ASN A 47 0.22 -10.70 -0.27
C ASN A 47 0.97 -11.90 0.34
N TYR A 48 2.18 -11.66 0.84
CA TYR A 48 3.06 -12.66 1.45
C TYR A 48 3.29 -13.85 0.51
N TYR A 49 4.00 -13.57 -0.59
CA TYR A 49 4.28 -14.55 -1.63
C TYR A 49 5.13 -15.71 -1.09
N LYS A 50 4.88 -16.92 -1.58
CA LYS A 50 5.56 -18.14 -1.12
C LYS A 50 7.08 -18.05 -1.23
N TYR A 51 7.60 -17.36 -2.24
CA TYR A 51 9.04 -17.18 -2.43
C TYR A 51 9.69 -16.23 -1.41
N MET A 52 8.91 -15.35 -0.76
CA MET A 52 9.40 -14.41 0.25
C MET A 52 9.49 -15.05 1.64
N ILE A 53 8.66 -16.07 1.91
CA ILE A 53 8.60 -16.74 3.23
C ILE A 53 9.96 -17.30 3.68
N PRO A 54 10.75 -18.01 2.84
CA PRO A 54 12.07 -18.48 3.24
C PRO A 54 13.05 -17.37 3.63
N ASN A 55 12.80 -16.13 3.19
CA ASN A 55 13.62 -14.95 3.49
C ASN A 55 13.13 -14.17 4.73
N GLY A 56 12.21 -14.74 5.50
CA GLY A 56 11.78 -14.19 6.79
C GLY A 56 10.55 -13.28 6.74
N THR A 57 9.86 -13.19 5.59
CA THR A 57 8.54 -12.54 5.52
C THR A 57 7.51 -13.35 6.30
N VAL A 58 6.57 -12.66 6.95
CA VAL A 58 5.44 -13.28 7.66
C VAL A 58 4.50 -14.01 6.71
N HIS A 59 3.64 -14.89 7.22
CA HIS A 59 2.78 -15.74 6.37
C HIS A 59 1.44 -15.10 6.05
N LYS A 60 0.84 -14.38 7.02
CA LYS A 60 -0.45 -13.68 6.86
C LYS A 60 -0.68 -12.66 7.97
N LEU A 61 -1.56 -11.69 7.70
CA LEU A 61 -2.18 -10.90 8.76
C LEU A 61 -3.32 -11.70 9.39
N ILE A 62 -3.44 -11.63 10.71
CA ILE A 62 -4.49 -12.29 11.51
C ILE A 62 -5.03 -11.31 12.57
N LEU A 63 -6.05 -11.74 13.32
CA LEU A 63 -6.41 -11.11 14.58
C LEU A 63 -5.70 -11.82 15.74
N ASP A 64 -5.18 -11.03 16.68
CA ASP A 64 -4.75 -11.57 17.98
C ASP A 64 -5.96 -11.89 18.89
N GLU A 65 -5.68 -12.38 20.09
CA GLU A 65 -6.70 -12.72 21.10
C GLU A 65 -7.53 -11.53 21.60
N HIS A 66 -7.08 -10.30 21.32
CA HIS A 66 -7.77 -9.06 21.64
C HIS A 66 -8.49 -8.44 20.43
N GLY A 67 -8.43 -9.08 19.27
CA GLY A 67 -9.03 -8.58 18.03
C GLY A 67 -8.22 -7.49 17.33
N ASN A 68 -6.95 -7.29 17.69
CA ASN A 68 -6.06 -6.37 16.98
C ASN A 68 -5.40 -7.07 15.79
N ILE A 69 -5.03 -6.29 14.78
CA ILE A 69 -4.23 -6.83 13.67
C ILE A 69 -2.87 -7.27 14.23
N ALA A 70 -2.49 -8.49 13.86
CA ALA A 70 -1.20 -9.10 14.15
C ALA A 70 -0.73 -9.89 12.92
N THR A 71 0.47 -10.42 12.97
CA THR A 71 1.00 -11.35 11.98
C THR A 71 0.95 -12.78 12.49
N PHE A 72 0.84 -13.72 11.57
CA PHE A 72 1.14 -15.12 11.80
C PHE A 72 2.38 -15.52 11.01
N SER A 73 3.25 -16.30 11.64
CA SER A 73 4.43 -16.87 11.00
C SER A 73 4.74 -18.26 11.55
N LEU A 74 5.46 -19.06 10.77
CA LEU A 74 6.05 -20.32 11.19
C LEU A 74 7.57 -20.16 11.20
N SER A 75 8.21 -20.56 12.30
CA SER A 75 9.67 -20.72 12.33
C SER A 75 10.11 -21.85 11.37
N PRO A 76 11.41 -21.98 11.05
CA PRO A 76 11.92 -23.10 10.26
C PRO A 76 11.60 -24.48 10.86
N GLN A 77 11.36 -24.56 12.17
CA GLN A 77 10.95 -25.78 12.88
C GLN A 77 9.43 -26.00 12.87
N GLY A 78 8.66 -25.14 12.21
CA GLY A 78 7.20 -25.22 12.13
C GLY A 78 6.48 -24.69 13.38
N ILE A 79 7.17 -23.99 14.28
CA ILE A 79 6.55 -23.41 15.48
C ILE A 79 5.77 -22.15 15.08
N PRO A 80 4.45 -22.08 15.35
CA PRO A 80 3.63 -20.91 15.08
C PRO A 80 3.98 -19.76 16.01
N THR A 81 4.01 -18.55 15.46
CA THR A 81 4.23 -17.30 16.19
C THR A 81 3.22 -16.25 15.74
N THR A 82 2.54 -15.65 16.72
CA THR A 82 1.73 -14.44 16.54
C THR A 82 2.52 -13.24 17.04
N SER A 83 2.63 -12.17 16.26
CA SER A 83 3.40 -10.99 16.66
C SER A 83 2.77 -9.68 16.16
N ARG A 84 2.99 -8.60 16.91
CA ARG A 84 2.62 -7.23 16.51
C ARG A 84 3.83 -6.35 16.21
N GLU A 85 5.03 -6.92 16.21
CA GLU A 85 6.30 -6.16 16.20
C GLU A 85 7.15 -6.41 14.95
N ASN A 86 6.69 -7.25 14.02
CA ASN A 86 7.50 -7.74 12.89
C ASN A 86 6.90 -7.41 11.50
N GLU A 87 5.92 -6.50 11.45
CA GLU A 87 5.32 -6.02 10.19
C GLU A 87 4.79 -4.60 10.36
N ILE A 88 4.84 -3.80 9.29
CA ILE A 88 4.47 -2.39 9.30
C ILE A 88 3.03 -2.15 9.77
N VAL A 89 2.11 -3.05 9.44
CA VAL A 89 0.69 -2.89 9.77
C VAL A 89 0.47 -2.89 11.29
N PRO A 90 0.78 -3.96 12.04
CA PRO A 90 0.59 -3.96 13.48
C PRO A 90 1.50 -2.96 14.22
N ILE A 91 2.72 -2.69 13.71
CA ILE A 91 3.63 -1.70 14.28
C ILE A 91 3.01 -0.29 14.20
N LEU A 92 2.50 0.09 13.03
CA LEU A 92 1.86 1.40 12.83
C LEU A 92 0.54 1.49 13.60
N ASP A 93 -0.21 0.39 13.68
CA ASP A 93 -1.43 0.33 14.49
C ASP A 93 -1.15 0.66 15.95
N GLN A 94 -0.15 -0.01 16.54
CA GLN A 94 0.28 0.23 17.93
C GLN A 94 0.84 1.63 18.10
N PHE A 95 1.72 2.08 17.20
CA PHE A 95 2.36 3.39 17.33
C PHE A 95 1.33 4.53 17.35
N VAL A 96 0.32 4.48 16.49
CA VAL A 96 -0.74 5.50 16.49
C VAL A 96 -1.68 5.36 17.70
N GLN A 97 -1.89 4.16 18.23
CA GLN A 97 -2.62 3.99 19.49
C GLN A 97 -1.91 4.67 20.66
N ASP A 98 -0.58 4.59 20.70
CA ASP A 98 0.23 5.23 21.75
C ASP A 98 0.49 6.72 21.49
N HIS A 99 0.30 7.18 20.24
CA HIS A 99 0.54 8.55 19.78
C HIS A 99 -0.62 9.04 18.91
N GLU A 100 -1.79 9.28 19.51
CA GLU A 100 -2.99 9.71 18.77
C GLU A 100 -2.75 10.98 17.93
N ASP A 101 -1.89 11.90 18.38
CA ASP A 101 -1.54 13.14 17.67
C ASP A 101 -0.59 12.93 16.47
N PHE A 102 -0.14 11.69 16.22
CA PHE A 102 0.54 11.30 14.99
C PHE A 102 -0.44 11.00 13.85
N SER A 103 -1.75 10.94 14.12
CA SER A 103 -2.74 10.57 13.13
C SER A 103 -3.90 11.56 13.06
N LEU A 104 -4.19 12.05 11.85
CA LEU A 104 -5.38 12.85 11.62
C LEU A 104 -6.59 11.93 11.45
N ASN A 105 -7.58 12.05 12.34
CA ASN A 105 -8.83 11.28 12.32
C ASN A 105 -8.62 9.76 12.33
N GLY A 106 -7.54 9.27 12.95
CA GLY A 106 -7.24 7.84 13.03
C GLY A 106 -6.68 7.23 11.74
N ALA A 107 -6.35 8.03 10.72
CA ALA A 107 -5.69 7.55 9.51
C ALA A 107 -4.40 6.75 9.80
N LYS A 108 -4.24 5.62 9.10
CA LYS A 108 -3.03 4.80 9.11
C LYS A 108 -2.28 5.00 7.79
N GLY A 109 -2.27 3.99 6.94
CA GLY A 109 -1.75 4.05 5.58
C GLY A 109 -2.73 3.48 4.56
N ILE A 110 -2.27 3.39 3.32
CA ILE A 110 -2.98 2.75 2.21
C ILE A 110 -2.26 1.47 1.80
N LEU A 111 -3.00 0.37 1.71
CA LEU A 111 -2.48 -0.94 1.30
C LEU A 111 -2.76 -1.16 -0.19
N ALA A 112 -1.70 -1.26 -0.99
CA ALA A 112 -1.77 -1.57 -2.41
C ALA A 112 -1.73 -3.08 -2.61
N LEU A 113 -2.89 -3.70 -2.81
CA LEU A 113 -2.98 -5.15 -2.95
C LEU A 113 -2.91 -5.57 -4.41
N THR A 114 -2.22 -6.68 -4.66
CA THR A 114 -2.34 -7.43 -5.91
C THR A 114 -3.29 -8.61 -5.74
N GLY A 115 -3.56 -9.35 -6.81
CA GLY A 115 -4.25 -10.63 -6.73
C GLY A 115 -3.31 -11.84 -6.86
N TYR A 116 -2.01 -11.58 -7.09
CA TYR A 116 -1.02 -12.64 -7.20
C TYR A 116 -0.88 -13.34 -5.85
N GLU A 117 -1.05 -14.67 -5.87
CA GLU A 117 -1.12 -15.52 -4.68
C GLU A 117 -2.07 -15.05 -3.55
N GLY A 118 -3.12 -14.30 -3.88
CA GLY A 118 -4.23 -13.99 -2.99
C GLY A 118 -4.16 -12.58 -2.39
N VAL A 119 -4.56 -12.39 -1.13
CA VAL A 119 -4.48 -11.09 -0.42
C VAL A 119 -4.17 -11.31 1.06
N LEU A 120 -3.33 -10.46 1.68
CA LEU A 120 -3.02 -10.50 3.12
C LEU A 120 -2.50 -11.87 3.63
N GLY A 121 -1.97 -12.70 2.72
CA GLY A 121 -1.50 -14.06 2.99
C GLY A 121 -2.58 -15.15 2.89
N TYR A 122 -3.80 -14.77 2.54
CA TYR A 122 -4.90 -15.69 2.26
C TYR A 122 -4.98 -16.02 0.78
N ARG A 123 -5.13 -17.31 0.43
CA ARG A 123 -5.05 -17.82 -0.96
C ARG A 123 -6.35 -17.65 -1.73
N THR A 124 -6.78 -16.39 -1.86
CA THR A 124 -8.02 -15.98 -2.53
C THR A 124 -7.95 -16.05 -4.05
N ASN A 125 -6.78 -16.34 -4.62
CA ASN A 125 -6.58 -16.60 -6.04
C ASN A 125 -6.86 -18.07 -6.44
N GLU A 126 -6.92 -18.99 -5.48
CA GLU A 126 -7.15 -20.41 -5.70
C GLU A 126 -8.66 -20.72 -5.73
N LEU A 127 -9.37 -20.23 -6.76
CA LEU A 127 -10.85 -20.23 -6.82
C LEU A 127 -11.48 -21.63 -6.73
N ASP A 128 -10.79 -22.65 -7.22
CA ASP A 128 -11.26 -24.05 -7.23
C ASP A 128 -10.81 -24.84 -5.99
N SER A 129 -10.09 -24.20 -5.05
CA SER A 129 -9.62 -24.84 -3.82
C SER A 129 -10.78 -25.13 -2.87
N PRO A 130 -10.82 -26.32 -2.22
CA PRO A 130 -11.82 -26.58 -1.18
C PRO A 130 -11.70 -25.61 0.01
N ASN A 131 -10.53 -24.99 0.20
CA ASN A 131 -10.29 -24.02 1.25
C ASN A 131 -10.66 -22.58 0.85
N PHE A 132 -11.03 -22.32 -0.41
CA PHE A 132 -11.29 -20.97 -0.92
C PHE A 132 -12.32 -20.21 -0.07
N ALA A 133 -13.42 -20.85 0.33
CA ALA A 133 -14.44 -20.22 1.14
C ALA A 133 -13.93 -19.77 2.52
N VAL A 134 -13.05 -20.56 3.14
CA VAL A 134 -12.43 -20.23 4.44
C VAL A 134 -11.44 -19.09 4.28
N GLU A 135 -10.53 -19.20 3.32
CA GLU A 135 -9.52 -18.17 3.00
C GLU A 135 -10.19 -16.83 2.67
N LYS A 136 -11.25 -16.86 1.85
CA LYS A 136 -12.06 -15.70 1.51
C LYS A 136 -12.70 -15.05 2.74
N ASN A 137 -13.36 -15.84 3.58
CA ASN A 137 -14.04 -15.30 4.77
C ASN A 137 -13.04 -14.69 5.76
N GLN A 138 -11.88 -15.31 5.95
CA GLN A 138 -10.84 -14.77 6.83
C GLN A 138 -10.24 -13.47 6.28
N ALA A 139 -9.94 -13.40 4.98
CA ALA A 139 -9.49 -12.17 4.35
C ALA A 139 -10.50 -11.01 4.51
N ILE A 140 -11.80 -11.29 4.40
CA ILE A 140 -12.87 -10.30 4.63
C ILE A 140 -12.84 -9.77 6.07
N ILE A 141 -12.65 -10.65 7.07
CA ILE A 141 -12.56 -10.25 8.48
C ILE A 141 -11.38 -9.31 8.70
N ILE A 142 -10.20 -9.66 8.17
CA ILE A 142 -8.99 -8.85 8.34
C ILE A 142 -9.14 -7.50 7.62
N ILE A 143 -9.66 -7.47 6.40
CA ILE A 143 -9.87 -6.21 5.67
C ILE A 143 -10.89 -5.33 6.36
N LYS A 144 -11.97 -5.91 6.90
CA LYS A 144 -12.93 -5.15 7.69
C LYS A 144 -12.25 -4.51 8.89
N ARG A 145 -11.44 -5.27 9.64
CA ARG A 145 -10.71 -4.74 10.80
C ARG A 145 -9.73 -3.64 10.41
N LEU A 146 -8.98 -3.81 9.32
CA LEU A 146 -8.06 -2.79 8.80
C LEU A 146 -8.79 -1.47 8.48
N LYS A 147 -9.97 -1.54 7.85
CA LYS A 147 -10.80 -0.35 7.59
C LYS A 147 -11.28 0.31 8.89
N GLU A 148 -11.74 -0.49 9.84
CA GLU A 148 -12.18 0.00 11.16
C GLU A 148 -11.07 0.71 11.94
N THR A 149 -9.81 0.30 11.74
CA THR A 149 -8.64 0.91 12.40
C THR A 149 -7.99 2.03 11.59
N GLY A 150 -8.54 2.41 10.43
CA GLY A 150 -8.11 3.59 9.68
C GLY A 150 -7.21 3.32 8.47
N TRP A 151 -7.09 2.07 8.01
CA TRP A 151 -6.42 1.75 6.74
C TRP A 151 -7.35 1.91 5.54
N SER A 152 -6.81 2.42 4.44
CA SER A 152 -7.45 2.43 3.12
C SER A 152 -6.76 1.45 2.17
N PHE A 153 -7.34 1.24 0.99
CA PHE A 153 -6.85 0.27 0.01
C PHE A 153 -6.67 0.91 -1.37
N ALA A 154 -5.66 0.45 -2.09
CA ALA A 154 -5.39 0.78 -3.49
C ALA A 154 -5.28 -0.51 -4.32
N SER A 155 -5.44 -0.38 -5.64
CA SER A 155 -5.02 -1.41 -6.57
C SER A 155 -3.52 -1.30 -6.83
N HIS A 156 -2.86 -2.45 -6.91
CA HIS A 156 -1.49 -2.56 -7.40
C HIS A 156 -1.41 -3.45 -8.67
N GLY A 157 -2.52 -3.51 -9.43
CA GLY A 157 -2.68 -4.48 -10.52
C GLY A 157 -2.85 -5.91 -10.01
N TYR A 158 -3.39 -6.82 -10.83
CA TYR A 158 -3.58 -8.20 -10.38
C TYR A 158 -2.23 -8.93 -10.29
N GLY A 159 -1.43 -8.88 -11.35
CA GLY A 159 -0.21 -9.65 -11.52
C GLY A 159 1.08 -8.86 -11.27
N HIS A 160 1.00 -7.68 -10.63
CA HIS A 160 2.15 -6.81 -10.40
C HIS A 160 2.94 -6.51 -11.69
N LEU A 161 2.23 -6.10 -12.75
CA LEU A 161 2.80 -5.91 -14.08
C LEU A 161 3.25 -4.47 -14.35
N ASP A 162 4.36 -4.31 -15.07
CA ASP A 162 4.87 -3.00 -15.50
C ASP A 162 3.98 -2.39 -16.60
N ALA A 163 3.11 -1.45 -16.20
CA ALA A 163 2.15 -0.79 -17.08
C ALA A 163 2.80 -0.09 -18.28
N ARG A 164 4.05 0.40 -18.18
CA ARG A 164 4.76 1.00 -19.33
C ARG A 164 5.14 -0.05 -20.36
N LYS A 165 5.60 -1.23 -19.92
CA LYS A 165 6.12 -2.29 -20.81
C LYS A 165 5.04 -3.16 -21.44
N ILE A 166 3.92 -3.37 -20.75
CA ILE A 166 2.84 -4.23 -21.28
C ILE A 166 1.94 -3.48 -22.28
N SER A 167 1.23 -4.26 -23.10
CA SER A 167 0.23 -3.72 -24.02
C SER A 167 -1.05 -3.32 -23.28
N LEU A 168 -1.88 -2.48 -23.91
CA LEU A 168 -3.20 -2.12 -23.39
C LEU A 168 -4.08 -3.36 -23.14
N ALA A 169 -4.04 -4.35 -24.03
CA ALA A 169 -4.82 -5.58 -23.87
C ALA A 169 -4.43 -6.37 -22.62
N VAL A 170 -3.12 -6.45 -22.34
CA VAL A 170 -2.61 -7.12 -21.13
C VAL A 170 -2.99 -6.33 -19.88
N LEU A 171 -2.79 -5.00 -19.86
CA LEU A 171 -3.20 -4.15 -18.74
C LEU A 171 -4.71 -4.24 -18.49
N SER A 172 -5.52 -4.27 -19.55
CA SER A 172 -6.97 -4.40 -19.48
C SER A 172 -7.36 -5.71 -18.81
N LYS A 173 -6.78 -6.84 -19.25
CA LYS A 173 -7.06 -8.14 -18.66
C LYS A 173 -6.64 -8.20 -17.18
N ASP A 174 -5.46 -7.67 -16.87
CA ASP A 174 -4.94 -7.60 -15.50
C ASP A 174 -5.86 -6.76 -14.58
N THR A 175 -6.27 -5.59 -15.05
CA THR A 175 -7.18 -4.68 -14.34
C THR A 175 -8.54 -5.32 -14.09
N GLN A 176 -9.15 -5.93 -15.12
CA GLN A 176 -10.45 -6.61 -14.95
C GLN A 176 -10.36 -7.76 -13.96
N ARG A 177 -9.25 -8.51 -13.98
CA ARG A 177 -9.04 -9.57 -13.02
C ARG A 177 -8.90 -9.06 -11.60
N TRP A 178 -8.18 -7.95 -11.40
CA TRP A 178 -8.10 -7.29 -10.09
C TRP A 178 -9.49 -6.85 -9.61
N LEU A 179 -10.30 -6.25 -10.49
CA LEU A 179 -11.67 -5.84 -10.17
C LEU A 179 -12.58 -7.02 -9.82
N SER A 180 -12.42 -8.18 -10.48
CA SER A 180 -13.26 -9.35 -10.21
C SER A 180 -12.81 -10.15 -9.00
N GLU A 181 -11.50 -10.23 -8.74
CA GLU A 181 -10.93 -11.14 -7.74
C GLU A 181 -10.45 -10.43 -6.47
N VAL A 182 -10.01 -9.16 -6.53
CA VAL A 182 -9.46 -8.42 -5.38
C VAL A 182 -10.44 -7.38 -4.84
N ALA A 183 -11.07 -6.60 -5.72
CA ALA A 183 -12.01 -5.55 -5.31
C ALA A 183 -13.19 -6.03 -4.43
N PRO A 184 -13.71 -7.28 -4.55
CA PRO A 184 -14.74 -7.77 -3.63
C PRO A 184 -14.29 -7.82 -2.16
N PHE A 185 -12.99 -7.83 -1.91
CA PHE A 185 -12.40 -7.78 -0.58
C PHE A 185 -12.19 -6.34 -0.13
N THR A 186 -11.45 -5.55 -0.92
CA THR A 186 -11.07 -4.17 -0.57
C THR A 186 -12.23 -3.19 -0.62
N GLY A 187 -13.33 -3.53 -1.30
CA GLY A 187 -14.33 -2.56 -1.73
C GLY A 187 -13.81 -1.68 -2.87
N PRO A 188 -14.63 -0.75 -3.38
CA PRO A 188 -14.23 0.18 -4.43
C PRO A 188 -13.06 1.05 -3.96
N THR A 189 -12.07 1.23 -4.81
CA THR A 189 -10.95 2.15 -4.61
C THR A 189 -10.75 2.98 -5.87
N ASP A 190 -10.42 4.25 -5.69
CA ASP A 190 -10.05 5.17 -6.77
C ASP A 190 -8.52 5.33 -6.86
N VAL A 191 -7.73 4.64 -6.04
CA VAL A 191 -6.28 4.73 -6.03
C VAL A 191 -5.66 3.54 -6.76
N TYR A 192 -4.81 3.83 -7.74
CA TYR A 192 -3.95 2.86 -8.39
C TYR A 192 -2.50 3.23 -8.14
N ILE A 193 -1.75 2.30 -7.58
CA ILE A 193 -0.31 2.43 -7.39
C ILE A 193 0.34 1.61 -8.50
N TYR A 194 1.23 2.21 -9.29
CA TYR A 194 1.89 1.50 -10.38
C TYR A 194 2.95 0.52 -9.85
N PRO A 195 2.90 -0.77 -10.22
CA PRO A 195 4.00 -1.70 -10.00
C PRO A 195 5.32 -1.12 -10.51
N PHE A 196 6.39 -1.32 -9.74
CA PHE A 196 7.73 -0.78 -10.01
C PHE A 196 7.80 0.77 -10.13
N GLY A 197 6.75 1.49 -9.69
CA GLY A 197 6.61 2.93 -9.88
C GLY A 197 6.46 3.36 -11.35
N SER A 198 6.17 2.40 -12.24
CA SER A 198 6.31 2.53 -13.69
C SER A 198 5.04 3.10 -14.34
N SER A 199 4.83 4.41 -14.25
CA SER A 199 3.59 5.08 -14.72
C SER A 199 3.51 5.30 -16.23
N VAL A 200 2.28 5.32 -16.74
CA VAL A 200 1.92 5.84 -18.07
C VAL A 200 1.40 7.28 -17.95
N LEU A 201 1.47 8.06 -19.04
CA LEU A 201 1.05 9.48 -19.05
C LEU A 201 -0.38 9.66 -19.55
N PRO A 202 -1.04 10.81 -19.30
CA PRO A 202 -2.42 11.06 -19.71
C PRO A 202 -2.74 10.86 -21.20
N GLY A 203 -1.76 11.04 -22.09
CA GLY A 203 -1.92 10.79 -23.53
C GLY A 203 -1.89 9.31 -23.92
N ASP A 204 -1.50 8.40 -23.03
CA ASP A 204 -1.43 6.97 -23.28
C ASP A 204 -2.82 6.32 -23.10
N PRO A 205 -3.32 5.50 -24.06
CA PRO A 205 -4.56 4.76 -23.91
C PRO A 205 -4.65 3.91 -22.62
N LYS A 206 -3.53 3.42 -22.11
CA LYS A 206 -3.45 2.68 -20.83
C LYS A 206 -3.86 3.53 -19.64
N PHE A 207 -3.48 4.81 -19.65
CA PHE A 207 -3.88 5.76 -18.62
C PHE A 207 -5.39 5.98 -18.63
N GLN A 208 -5.95 6.24 -19.81
CA GLN A 208 -7.39 6.45 -19.99
C GLN A 208 -8.19 5.21 -19.61
N TYR A 209 -7.66 4.02 -19.89
CA TYR A 209 -8.28 2.77 -19.48
C TYR A 209 -8.36 2.63 -17.96
N LEU A 210 -7.31 2.96 -17.22
CA LEU A 210 -7.34 2.96 -15.75
C LEU A 210 -8.37 3.97 -15.22
N LEU A 211 -8.42 5.18 -15.79
CA LEU A 211 -9.44 6.19 -15.42
C LEU A 211 -10.87 5.72 -15.66
N ALA A 212 -11.11 5.05 -16.79
CA ALA A 212 -12.42 4.52 -17.16
C ALA A 212 -12.88 3.41 -16.20
N ASN A 213 -11.94 2.72 -15.55
CA ASN A 213 -12.20 1.69 -14.55
C ASN A 213 -12.26 2.22 -13.11
N GLY A 214 -12.36 3.54 -12.93
CA GLY A 214 -12.62 4.16 -11.64
C GLY A 214 -11.38 4.63 -10.89
N PHE A 215 -10.17 4.30 -11.34
CA PHE A 215 -8.93 4.79 -10.71
C PHE A 215 -8.71 6.26 -11.07
N LYS A 216 -8.81 7.16 -10.08
CA LYS A 216 -8.65 8.61 -10.26
C LYS A 216 -7.34 9.13 -9.68
N VAL A 217 -6.72 8.41 -8.76
CA VAL A 217 -5.43 8.77 -8.16
C VAL A 217 -4.39 7.76 -8.57
N LEU A 218 -3.39 8.20 -9.32
CA LEU A 218 -2.41 7.34 -9.96
C LEU A 218 -1.02 7.64 -9.40
N CYS A 219 -0.44 6.68 -8.69
CA CYS A 219 0.80 6.90 -7.93
C CYS A 219 1.99 6.16 -8.55
N SER A 220 3.03 6.89 -8.93
CA SER A 220 4.34 6.37 -9.38
C SER A 220 5.37 6.44 -8.26
N VAL A 221 6.62 6.06 -8.58
CA VAL A 221 7.80 6.36 -7.76
C VAL A 221 8.69 7.31 -8.53
N GLY A 222 9.13 8.39 -7.87
CA GLY A 222 9.99 9.39 -8.49
C GLY A 222 11.00 9.99 -7.51
N PRO A 223 12.11 10.56 -8.02
CA PRO A 223 13.16 11.12 -7.18
C PRO A 223 12.75 12.45 -6.54
N SER A 224 11.77 13.15 -7.11
CA SER A 224 11.33 14.48 -6.71
C SER A 224 9.84 14.50 -6.40
N PRO A 225 9.36 15.41 -5.54
CA PRO A 225 7.92 15.61 -5.33
C PRO A 225 7.25 15.95 -6.67
N TYR A 226 6.28 15.14 -7.06
CA TYR A 226 5.44 15.36 -8.22
C TYR A 226 3.98 15.24 -7.79
N LEU A 227 3.20 16.27 -8.09
CA LEU A 227 1.75 16.28 -7.92
C LEU A 227 1.16 17.04 -9.09
N LYS A 228 0.35 16.37 -9.91
CA LYS A 228 -0.31 16.96 -11.07
C LYS A 228 -1.76 16.52 -11.11
N SER A 229 -2.66 17.48 -11.16
CA SER A 229 -4.09 17.24 -11.40
C SER A 229 -4.45 17.51 -12.85
N GLY A 230 -5.29 16.65 -13.42
CA GLY A 230 -6.14 16.97 -14.57
C GLY A 230 -7.59 17.14 -14.12
N PRO A 231 -8.54 17.33 -15.06
CA PRO A 231 -9.94 17.49 -14.71
C PRO A 231 -10.51 16.30 -13.95
N TYR A 232 -10.08 15.07 -14.22
CA TYR A 232 -10.70 13.87 -13.62
C TYR A 232 -9.67 12.93 -12.98
N TYR A 233 -8.46 13.41 -12.72
CA TYR A 233 -7.41 12.57 -12.17
C TYR A 233 -6.38 13.37 -11.39
N LEU A 234 -5.70 12.68 -10.49
CA LEU A 234 -4.49 13.10 -9.80
C LEU A 234 -3.37 12.12 -10.14
N MET A 235 -2.19 12.64 -10.42
CA MET A 235 -0.97 11.86 -10.51
C MET A 235 0.01 12.36 -9.46
N MET A 236 0.68 11.45 -8.77
CA MET A 236 1.70 11.82 -7.81
C MET A 236 2.84 10.82 -7.77
N ASP A 237 4.03 11.31 -7.45
CA ASP A 237 5.16 10.44 -7.13
C ASP A 237 5.24 10.18 -5.63
N ARG A 238 5.54 8.93 -5.31
CA ARG A 238 5.92 8.48 -3.98
C ARG A 238 7.43 8.40 -3.88
N ARG A 239 7.95 8.55 -2.67
CA ARG A 239 9.34 8.23 -2.36
C ARG A 239 9.38 6.82 -1.78
N HIS A 240 10.15 5.94 -2.44
CA HIS A 240 10.33 4.57 -1.97
C HIS A 240 11.19 4.57 -0.69
N ILE A 241 10.87 3.65 0.22
CA ILE A 241 11.63 3.38 1.44
C ILE A 241 11.91 1.88 1.42
N ASP A 242 12.97 1.50 0.73
CA ASP A 242 13.49 0.14 0.67
C ASP A 242 14.98 0.14 1.03
N GLY A 243 15.63 -1.02 0.99
CA GLY A 243 17.06 -1.09 1.28
C GLY A 243 17.92 -0.25 0.34
N MET A 244 17.55 -0.11 -0.94
CA MET A 244 18.28 0.75 -1.88
C MET A 244 18.20 2.22 -1.48
N ALA A 245 17.02 2.70 -1.08
CA ALA A 245 16.85 4.05 -0.59
C ALA A 245 17.62 4.30 0.70
N LEU A 246 17.58 3.34 1.64
CA LEU A 246 18.28 3.45 2.92
C LEU A 246 19.80 3.53 2.73
N HIS A 247 20.39 2.66 1.91
CA HIS A 247 21.85 2.58 1.72
C HIS A 247 22.39 3.64 0.75
N TYR A 248 21.73 3.86 -0.38
CA TYR A 248 22.30 4.64 -1.49
C TYR A 248 21.62 5.98 -1.73
N GLN A 249 20.46 6.22 -1.11
CA GLN A 249 19.68 7.45 -1.31
C GLN A 249 19.29 8.12 0.01
N ALA A 250 20.08 7.93 1.07
CA ALA A 250 19.80 8.47 2.41
C ALA A 250 19.51 9.98 2.43
N ALA A 251 20.15 10.76 1.54
CA ALA A 251 19.89 12.19 1.40
C ALA A 251 18.42 12.51 1.05
N LEU A 252 17.74 11.61 0.30
CA LEU A 252 16.32 11.75 -0.02
C LEU A 252 15.42 11.44 1.19
N LEU A 253 15.90 10.70 2.18
CA LEU A 253 15.12 10.29 3.35
C LEU A 253 15.33 11.22 4.56
N LYS A 254 16.36 12.06 4.55
CA LYS A 254 16.74 12.96 5.65
C LYS A 254 15.61 13.82 6.22
N GLY A 255 14.66 14.22 5.39
CA GLY A 255 13.47 14.97 5.85
C GLY A 255 12.58 14.17 6.81
N PHE A 256 12.57 12.84 6.68
CA PHE A 256 11.73 11.91 7.44
C PHE A 256 12.45 11.32 8.65
N PHE A 257 13.71 10.89 8.47
CA PHE A 257 14.56 10.23 9.46
C PHE A 257 16.01 10.12 8.94
N GLU A 258 16.95 9.80 9.82
CA GLU A 258 18.35 9.51 9.46
C GLU A 258 18.51 8.01 9.18
N SER A 259 18.87 7.63 7.95
CA SER A 259 18.96 6.20 7.56
C SER A 259 19.94 5.40 8.42
N SER A 260 21.05 6.02 8.85
CA SER A 260 22.08 5.37 9.67
C SER A 260 21.61 4.96 11.06
N GLU A 261 20.49 5.49 11.55
CA GLU A 261 19.90 5.10 12.84
C GLU A 261 19.02 3.83 12.74
N ILE A 262 18.73 3.37 11.53
CA ILE A 262 17.72 2.32 11.26
C ILE A 262 18.29 1.13 10.48
N ILE A 263 19.36 1.35 9.70
CA ILE A 263 20.04 0.27 9.01
C ILE A 263 20.62 -0.70 10.05
N ASP A 264 20.24 -1.96 9.91
CA ASP A 264 20.80 -3.06 10.67
C ASP A 264 22.05 -3.57 9.96
N GLU A 265 23.21 -3.47 10.63
CA GLU A 265 24.52 -3.87 10.09
C GLU A 265 24.59 -5.37 9.73
N VAL A 266 23.69 -6.20 10.25
CA VAL A 266 23.62 -7.64 9.94
C VAL A 266 22.97 -7.89 8.57
N ARG A 267 22.29 -6.90 7.98
CA ARG A 267 21.66 -7.04 6.66
C ARG A 267 22.72 -7.11 5.55
N PRO A 268 22.52 -7.97 4.52
CA PRO A 268 23.43 -8.02 3.39
C PRO A 268 23.57 -6.66 2.71
N ILE A 269 24.79 -6.34 2.27
CA ILE A 269 25.02 -5.17 1.43
C ILE A 269 24.33 -5.42 0.09
N LEU A 270 23.40 -4.54 -0.29
CA LEU A 270 22.71 -4.62 -1.57
C LEU A 270 23.66 -4.30 -2.72
N THR A 271 24.08 -5.31 -3.48
CA THR A 271 24.86 -5.07 -4.70
C THR A 271 23.94 -4.65 -5.84
N TYR A 272 24.34 -3.62 -6.60
CA TYR A 272 23.60 -3.21 -7.80
C TYR A 272 23.51 -4.40 -8.77
N GLY A 273 22.31 -4.93 -8.98
CA GLY A 273 22.04 -6.00 -9.95
C GLY A 273 21.26 -7.21 -9.44
N ASP A 274 20.93 -7.27 -8.14
CA ASP A 274 20.05 -8.29 -7.55
C ASP A 274 18.56 -7.93 -7.64
#